data_AF-A0A7S4PI84-F1
#
_entry.id   AF-A0A7S4PI84-F1
#
_cell.length_a   1.000
_cell.length_b   1.000
_cell.length_c   1.000
_cell.angle_alpha   90.00
_cell.angle_beta   90.00
_cell.angle_gamma   90.00
#
_symmetry.space_group_name_H-M   'P 1'
#
loop_
_entity.id
_entity.type
_entity.pdbx_description
1 polymer ?
#
loop_
_entity_poly.entity_id
_entity_poly.type
_entity_poly.pdbx_seq_one_letter_code
_entity_poly.pdbx_strand_id
1 'polypeptide(L)'
;AKSEEFDKSTSCPVIIFMPEGSKTHMGGTMRLGTRRTILKDEQCLTAKLYHGAAVDERHRHRYEVNPEKVADLEKSGLKFVGMDETGQRMEIVEYDSSEH
;
A
#
# COMPACT_ATOMS: atom_id res chain seq x y z
N ALA A 1 7.26 11.24 -12.61
CA ALA A 1 6.48 10.51 -11.60
C ALA A 1 6.45 11.34 -10.32
N LYS A 2 5.28 11.61 -9.74
CA LYS A 2 5.11 12.37 -8.49
C LYS A 2 3.92 11.85 -7.67
N SER A 3 3.82 12.28 -6.41
CA SER A 3 2.63 12.13 -5.58
C SER A 3 1.65 13.28 -5.81
N GLU A 4 0.35 13.00 -5.80
CA GLU A 4 -0.71 14.01 -5.80
C GLU A 4 -0.67 14.94 -4.57
N GLU A 5 -0.02 14.51 -3.49
CA GLU A 5 0.19 15.34 -2.31
C GLU A 5 1.00 16.61 -2.64
N PHE A 6 2.02 16.47 -3.50
CA PHE A 6 2.93 17.56 -3.87
C PHE A 6 2.55 18.23 -5.19
N ASP A 7 1.97 17.48 -6.13
CA ASP A 7 1.61 17.98 -7.45
C ASP A 7 0.36 17.28 -7.98
N LYS A 8 -0.80 17.91 -7.76
CA LYS A 8 -2.10 17.41 -8.22
C LYS A 8 -2.27 17.44 -9.74
N SER A 9 -1.39 18.13 -10.47
CA SER A 9 -1.46 18.28 -11.92
C SER A 9 -0.54 17.32 -12.68
N THR A 10 0.17 16.45 -11.97
CA THR A 10 1.10 15.49 -12.57
C THR A 10 0.38 14.55 -13.55
N SER A 11 0.94 14.37 -14.74
CA SER A 11 0.44 13.40 -15.74
C SER A 11 0.76 11.94 -15.39
N CYS A 12 1.60 11.70 -14.38
CA CYS A 12 1.98 10.37 -13.92
C CYS A 12 1.98 10.32 -12.38
N PRO A 13 0.79 10.19 -11.75
CA PRO A 13 0.65 10.07 -10.30
C PRO A 13 0.99 8.63 -9.87
N VAL A 14 2.06 8.48 -9.09
CA VAL A 14 2.47 7.19 -8.51
C VAL A 14 1.82 6.97 -7.15
N ILE A 15 1.60 8.05 -6.41
CA ILE A 15 0.91 8.06 -5.12
C ILE A 15 -0.32 8.95 -5.27
N ILE A 16 -1.51 8.41 -4.96
CA ILE A 16 -2.81 9.06 -5.18
C ILE A 16 -3.60 9.18 -3.89
N PHE A 17 -4.48 10.18 -3.80
CA PHE A 17 -5.41 10.32 -2.68
C PHE A 17 -6.55 9.29 -2.81
N MET A 18 -6.50 8.24 -1.99
CA MET A 18 -7.50 7.18 -1.99
C MET A 18 -8.16 7.08 -0.61
N PRO A 19 -9.12 7.96 -0.28
CA PRO A 19 -9.73 7.99 1.04
C PRO A 19 -10.57 6.75 1.31
N GLU A 20 -10.87 6.53 2.58
CA GLU A 20 -11.83 5.51 3.01
C GLU A 20 -13.07 6.21 3.51
N GLY A 21 -14.23 6.01 2.90
CA GLY A 21 -15.39 6.81 3.26
C GLY A 21 -16.73 6.18 2.89
N SER A 22 -17.52 5.96 3.94
CA SER A 22 -18.96 5.66 3.90
C SER A 22 -19.78 6.86 3.40
N LYS A 23 -20.92 6.61 2.75
CA LYS A 23 -21.92 7.63 2.37
C LYS A 23 -22.45 8.48 3.55
N THR A 24 -22.15 8.12 4.80
CA THR A 24 -22.68 8.77 6.02
C THR A 24 -21.77 9.82 6.66
N HIS A 25 -20.47 9.85 6.36
CA HIS A 25 -19.53 10.83 6.91
C HIS A 25 -19.02 11.75 5.79
N MET A 26 -19.35 13.04 5.90
CA MET A 26 -18.99 14.05 4.91
C MET A 26 -17.49 14.39 5.01
N GLY A 27 -16.76 14.17 3.92
CA GLY A 27 -15.33 14.48 3.77
C GLY A 27 -14.48 13.23 3.58
N GLY A 28 -13.55 13.25 2.62
CA GLY A 28 -12.62 12.15 2.35
C GLY A 28 -11.78 11.83 3.58
N THR A 29 -12.22 10.84 4.35
CA THR A 29 -11.64 10.49 5.64
C THR A 29 -10.33 9.73 5.49
N MET A 30 -9.42 9.98 6.43
CA MET A 30 -8.14 9.26 6.55
C MET A 30 -8.37 7.76 6.68
N ARG A 31 -7.44 6.96 6.15
CA ARG A 31 -7.29 5.57 6.57
C ARG A 31 -6.72 5.57 7.99
N LEU A 32 -7.59 5.30 8.95
CA LEU A 32 -7.32 5.45 10.37
C LEU A 32 -7.75 4.20 11.15
N GLY A 33 -6.91 3.81 12.11
CA GLY A 33 -7.19 2.72 13.04
C GLY A 33 -6.48 1.42 12.66
N THR A 34 -6.74 0.37 13.43
CA THR A 34 -6.19 -0.97 13.17
C THR A 34 -6.79 -1.54 11.89
N ARG A 35 -5.95 -2.00 10.97
CA ARG A 35 -6.35 -2.69 9.74
C ARG A 35 -5.52 -3.93 9.54
N ARG A 36 -6.19 -4.94 8.98
CA ARG A 36 -5.57 -6.18 8.60
C ARG A 36 -4.85 -6.02 7.27
N THR A 37 -3.59 -6.43 7.24
CA THR A 37 -2.78 -6.58 6.04
C THR A 37 -2.52 -8.06 5.82
N ILE A 38 -2.91 -8.56 4.64
CA ILE A 38 -2.70 -9.94 4.20
C ILE A 38 -1.36 -10.03 3.49
N LEU A 39 -0.51 -10.96 3.92
CA LEU A 39 0.78 -11.21 3.30
C LEU A 39 0.61 -12.22 2.16
N LYS A 40 1.13 -11.89 0.97
CA LYS A 40 1.00 -12.73 -0.24
C LYS A 40 1.84 -14.00 -0.18
N ASP A 41 3.00 -13.94 0.48
CA ASP A 41 4.00 -15.00 0.49
C ASP A 41 4.48 -15.22 1.92
N GLU A 42 4.34 -16.45 2.43
CA GLU A 42 4.84 -16.86 3.74
C GLU A 42 6.37 -16.82 3.83
N GLN A 43 7.07 -16.78 2.69
CA GLN A 43 8.52 -16.67 2.61
C GLN A 43 9.04 -15.24 2.60
N CYS A 44 8.17 -14.22 2.48
CA CYS A 44 8.61 -12.83 2.56
C CYS A 44 9.23 -12.53 3.94
N LEU A 45 10.10 -11.52 3.99
CA LEU A 45 10.79 -11.19 5.25
C LEU A 45 9.79 -10.82 6.33
N THR A 46 8.73 -10.09 5.96
CA THR A 46 7.70 -9.67 6.89
C THR A 46 6.96 -10.85 7.52
N ALA A 47 6.57 -11.86 6.74
CA ALA A 47 5.90 -13.05 7.25
C ALA A 47 6.80 -13.84 8.22
N LYS A 48 8.11 -13.90 7.93
CA LYS A 48 9.10 -14.53 8.81
C LYS A 48 9.26 -13.80 10.14
N LEU A 49 9.23 -12.47 10.14
CA LEU A 49 9.37 -11.65 11.35
C LEU A 49 8.11 -11.68 12.22
N TYR A 50 6.93 -11.65 11.60
CA TYR A 50 5.65 -11.66 12.31
C TYR A 50 5.11 -13.07 12.60
N HIS A 51 5.74 -14.11 12.05
CA HIS A 51 5.33 -15.51 12.19
C HIS A 51 3.86 -15.76 11.81
N GLY A 52 3.39 -15.15 10.72
CA GLY A 52 1.99 -15.26 10.30
C GLY A 52 1.73 -14.80 8.87
N ALA A 53 0.58 -15.17 8.33
CA ALA A 53 0.12 -14.81 6.98
C ALA A 53 -0.64 -13.47 6.92
N ALA A 54 -0.85 -12.82 8.07
CA ALA A 54 -1.48 -11.51 8.17
C ALA A 54 -0.99 -10.77 9.41
N VAL A 55 -1.02 -9.43 9.34
CA VAL A 55 -0.66 -8.55 10.45
C VAL A 55 -1.76 -7.51 10.66
N ASP A 56 -2.06 -7.19 11.92
CA ASP A 56 -3.02 -6.17 12.29
C ASP A 56 -2.27 -4.96 12.86
N GLU A 57 -2.14 -3.90 12.07
CA GLU A 57 -1.35 -2.71 12.43
C GLU A 57 -2.18 -1.44 12.35
N ARG A 58 -1.71 -0.36 12.99
CA ARG A 58 -2.44 0.92 13.03
C ARG A 58 -2.04 1.82 11.86
N HIS A 59 -3.03 2.17 11.04
CA HIS A 59 -2.87 3.10 9.93
C HIS A 59 -3.29 4.52 10.36
N ARG A 60 -2.60 5.52 9.82
CA ARG A 60 -2.95 6.93 9.96
C ARG A 60 -2.41 7.72 8.76
N HIS A 61 -2.97 7.46 7.57
CA HIS A 61 -2.54 8.10 6.33
C HIS A 61 -3.72 8.36 5.38
N ARG A 62 -3.45 8.94 4.22
CA ARG A 62 -4.46 9.43 3.26
C ARG A 62 -4.18 9.02 1.81
N TYR A 63 -2.94 8.67 1.52
CA TYR A 63 -2.45 8.46 0.18
C TYR A 63 -1.97 7.03 0.05
N GLU A 64 -2.16 6.48 -1.14
CA GLU A 64 -1.84 5.09 -1.46
C GLU A 64 -1.04 5.04 -2.74
N VAL A 65 -0.35 3.93 -2.97
CA VAL A 65 0.21 3.63 -4.30
C VAL A 65 -0.94 3.54 -5.31
N ASN A 66 -0.80 4.21 -6.45
CA ASN A 66 -1.75 4.10 -7.55
C ASN A 66 -1.79 2.65 -8.05
N PRO A 67 -2.94 1.94 -7.99
CA PRO A 67 -3.05 0.56 -8.46
C PRO A 67 -2.59 0.37 -9.92
N GLU A 68 -2.78 1.39 -10.77
CA GLU A 68 -2.33 1.35 -12.17
C GLU A 68 -0.80 1.33 -12.33
N LYS A 69 -0.07 1.74 -11.30
CA LYS A 69 1.41 1.79 -11.29
C LYS A 69 2.06 0.57 -10.63
N VAL A 70 1.28 -0.28 -9.98
CA VAL A 70 1.80 -1.45 -9.26
C VAL A 70 2.60 -2.36 -10.18
N ALA A 71 2.06 -2.71 -11.35
CA ALA A 71 2.75 -3.58 -12.30
C ALA A 71 4.06 -2.99 -12.83
N ASP A 72 4.14 -1.66 -13.01
CA ASP A 72 5.36 -0.99 -13.45
C ASP A 72 6.42 -0.97 -12.35
N LEU A 73 6.00 -0.76 -11.10
CA LEU A 73 6.86 -0.84 -9.92
C LEU A 73 7.38 -2.26 -9.69
N GLU A 74 6.53 -3.28 -9.87
CA GLU A 74 6.95 -4.68 -9.74
C GLU A 74 7.97 -5.08 -10.82
N LYS A 75 7.79 -4.61 -12.06
CA LYS A 75 8.80 -4.82 -13.13
C LYS A 75 10.16 -4.19 -12.82
N SER A 76 10.20 -3.18 -11.95
CA SER A 76 11.45 -2.54 -11.51
C SER A 76 12.16 -3.29 -10.38
N GLY A 77 11.59 -4.41 -9.91
CA GLY A 77 12.18 -5.28 -8.88
C GLY A 77 11.57 -5.11 -7.48
N LEU A 78 10.65 -4.16 -7.30
CA LEU A 78 9.88 -4.04 -6.05
C LEU A 78 8.90 -5.20 -5.91
N LYS A 79 8.74 -5.73 -4.69
CA LYS A 79 7.82 -6.83 -4.41
C LYS A 79 6.76 -6.33 -3.42
N PHE A 80 5.52 -6.16 -3.86
CA PHE A 80 4.42 -5.85 -2.93
C PHE A 80 3.94 -7.13 -2.23
N VAL A 81 4.42 -7.32 -1.02
CA VAL A 81 4.22 -8.53 -0.22
C VAL A 81 3.01 -8.44 0.71
N GLY A 82 2.52 -7.23 1.01
CA GLY A 82 1.37 -7.02 1.89
C GLY A 82 0.30 -6.16 1.23
N MET A 83 -0.96 -6.59 1.33
CA MET A 83 -2.12 -5.87 0.81
C MET A 83 -3.24 -5.78 1.84
N ASP A 84 -4.14 -4.82 1.67
CA ASP A 84 -5.38 -4.81 2.43
C ASP A 84 -6.32 -5.98 2.04
N GLU A 85 -7.40 -6.16 2.80
CA GLU A 85 -8.37 -7.23 2.58
C GLU A 85 -9.09 -7.15 1.21
N THR A 86 -9.11 -5.97 0.58
CA THR A 86 -9.68 -5.78 -0.75
C THR A 86 -8.71 -6.08 -1.89
N GLY A 87 -7.41 -6.18 -1.58
CA GLY A 87 -6.34 -6.33 -2.56
C GLY A 87 -6.07 -5.06 -3.39
N GLN A 88 -6.68 -3.93 -3.05
CA GLN A 88 -6.54 -2.67 -3.80
C GLN A 88 -5.40 -1.81 -3.27
N ARG A 89 -5.10 -1.90 -1.97
CA ARG A 89 -4.07 -1.10 -1.31
C ARG A 89 -2.83 -1.96 -1.10
N MET A 90 -1.70 -1.51 -1.62
CA MET A 90 -0.41 -2.12 -1.38
C MET A 90 0.18 -1.51 -0.11
N GLU A 91 0.28 -2.30 0.97
CA GLU A 91 0.62 -1.81 2.31
C GLU A 91 2.10 -2.07 2.65
N ILE A 92 2.68 -3.16 2.13
CA ILE A 92 4.06 -3.56 2.44
C ILE A 92 4.79 -3.88 1.14
N VAL A 93 5.94 -3.23 0.95
CA VAL A 93 6.85 -3.47 -0.17
C VAL A 93 8.20 -3.96 0.37
N GLU A 94 8.76 -4.97 -0.29
CA GLU A 94 10.10 -5.47 -0.06
C GLU A 94 10.94 -5.30 -1.33
N TYR A 95 12.25 -5.20 -1.16
CA TYR A 95 13.22 -5.23 -2.25
C TYR A 95 14.18 -6.37 -2.02
N ASP A 96 14.74 -6.92 -3.10
CA ASP A 96 15.59 -8.10 -2.99
C ASP A 96 16.87 -7.80 -2.20
N SER A 97 17.17 -8.62 -1.20
CA SER A 97 18.38 -8.44 -0.39
C SER A 97 19.65 -8.85 -1.12
N SER A 98 19.56 -9.55 -2.26
CA SER A 98 20.72 -9.90 -3.09
C SER A 98 21.20 -8.75 -3.98
N GLU A 99 20.40 -7.70 -4.15
CA GLU A 99 20.72 -6.50 -4.92
C GLU A 99 21.39 -5.39 -4.05
N HIS A 100 21.79 -5.74 -2.82
CA HIS A 100 22.33 -4.83 -1.80
C HIS A 100 23.77 -5.15 -1.39
#